data_AF-A0A1Q7Q136-F1
#
_entry.id   AF-A0A1Q7Q136-F1
#
_cell.length_a   1.000
_cell.length_b   1.000
_cell.length_c   1.000
_cell.angle_alpha   90.00
_cell.angle_beta   90.00
_cell.angle_gamma   90.00
#
_symmetry.space_group_name_H-M   'P 1'
#
loop_
_entity.id
_entity.type
_entity.pdbx_description
1 polymer ?
#
loop_
_entity_poly.entity_id
_entity_poly.type
_entity_poly.pdbx_seq_one_letter_code
_entity_poly.pdbx_strand_id
1 'polypeptide(L)' 'MLRNEVHPSLKEFADRAAAEAERQAICVALHATHGNKSEAARLLQVDYKTLHLKMKHYEIDAGDFGASS' A
#
# COMPACT_ATOMS: atom_id res chain seq x y z
N MET A 1 -22.56 3.12 30.82
CA MET A 1 -21.24 2.54 30.52
C MET A 1 -20.53 3.51 29.58
N LEU A 2 -19.57 4.27 30.09
CA LEU A 2 -18.79 5.22 29.29
C LEU A 2 -18.07 4.44 28.18
N ARG A 3 -18.32 4.81 26.92
CA ARG A 3 -17.53 4.33 25.80
C ARG A 3 -16.10 4.75 26.09
N ASN A 4 -15.24 3.78 26.38
CA ASN A 4 -13.81 4.01 26.50
C ASN A 4 -13.34 4.56 25.15
N GLU A 5 -13.21 5.89 25.06
CA GLU A 5 -12.64 6.56 23.91
C GLU A 5 -11.18 6.11 23.88
N VAL A 6 -10.90 5.05 23.12
CA VAL A 6 -9.54 4.65 22.79
C VAL A 6 -9.05 5.74 21.84
N HIS A 7 -8.48 6.81 22.41
CA HIS A 7 -7.81 7.82 21.60
C HIS A 7 -6.57 7.09 21.09
N PRO A 8 -6.47 6.79 19.79
CA PRO A 8 -5.29 6.15 19.26
C PRO A 8 -4.09 7.00 19.68
N SER A 9 -3.10 6.38 20.30
CA SER A 9 -1.88 7.10 20.67
C SER A 9 -1.27 7.74 19.43
N LEU A 10 -0.49 8.80 19.57
CA LEU A 10 0.22 9.41 18.42
C LEU A 10 0.98 8.36 17.59
N LYS A 11 1.48 7.32 18.26
CA LYS A 11 2.09 6.15 17.63
C LYS A 11 1.12 5.35 16.74
N GLU A 12 -0.10 5.08 17.19
CA GLU A 12 -1.12 4.38 16.39
C GLU A 12 -1.60 5.23 15.22
N PHE A 13 -1.70 6.55 15.39
CA PHE A 13 -2.02 7.45 14.30
C PHE A 13 -0.89 7.48 13.25
N ALA A 14 0.36 7.54 13.70
CA ALA A 14 1.53 7.46 12.82
C ALA A 14 1.61 6.11 12.10
N ASP A 15 1.34 5.00 12.78
CA ASP A 15 1.32 3.66 12.18
C ASP A 15 0.23 3.55 11.10
N ARG A 16 -0.98 4.05 11.38
CA ARG A 16 -2.07 4.09 10.41
C ARG A 16 -1.74 4.99 9.22
N ALA A 17 -1.18 6.17 9.46
CA ALA A 17 -0.76 7.09 8.41
C ALA A 17 0.37 6.47 7.56
N ALA A 18 1.32 5.78 8.18
CA ALA A 18 2.37 5.05 7.48
C ALA A 18 1.80 3.92 6.63
N ALA A 19 0.86 3.11 7.16
CA ALA A 19 0.20 2.05 6.41
C ALA A 19 -0.63 2.58 5.23
N GLU A 20 -1.25 3.74 5.38
CA GLU A 20 -2.00 4.40 4.31
C GLU A 20 -1.08 4.98 3.23
N ALA A 21 -0.01 5.68 3.65
CA ALA A 21 1.03 6.18 2.75
C ALA A 21 1.72 5.05 1.98
N GLU A 22 1.97 3.91 2.64
CA GLU A 22 2.57 2.74 2.01
C GLU A 22 1.63 2.10 0.97
N ARG A 23 0.34 1.99 1.27
CA ARG A 23 -0.67 1.55 0.29
C ARG A 23 -0.76 2.48 -0.91
N GLN A 24 -0.78 3.79 -0.67
CA GLN A 24 -0.80 4.79 -1.74
C GLN A 24 0.46 4.71 -2.60
N ALA A 25 1.63 4.56 -2.00
CA ALA A 25 2.88 4.42 -2.74
C ALA A 25 2.86 3.19 -3.66
N ILE A 26 2.35 2.05 -3.17
CA ILE A 26 2.17 0.82 -3.98
C ILE A 26 1.17 1.05 -5.11
N CYS A 27 0.02 1.65 -4.82
CA CYS A 27 -1.02 1.96 -5.80
C CYS A 27 -0.50 2.89 -6.91
N VAL A 28 0.17 3.99 -6.55
CA VAL A 28 0.76 4.94 -7.50
C VAL A 28 1.84 4.28 -8.35
N ALA A 29 2.71 3.46 -7.74
CA ALA A 29 3.73 2.73 -8.48
C ALA A 29 3.09 1.75 -9.47
N LEU A 30 2.10 0.96 -9.06
CA LEU A 30 1.39 0.03 -9.94
C LEU A 30 0.65 0.75 -11.06
N HIS A 31 0.02 1.89 -10.78
CA HIS A 31 -0.65 2.72 -11.77
C HIS A 31 0.35 3.32 -12.77
N ALA A 32 1.47 3.86 -12.30
CA ALA A 32 2.53 4.40 -13.15
C ALA A 32 3.15 3.33 -14.07
N THR A 33 3.11 2.07 -13.65
CA THR A 33 3.66 0.93 -14.40
C THR A 33 2.58 0.06 -15.06
N HIS A 34 1.32 0.53 -15.10
CA HIS A 34 0.20 -0.18 -15.69
C HIS A 34 0.05 -1.64 -15.23
N GLY A 35 0.25 -1.90 -13.93
CA GLY A 35 0.17 -3.24 -13.35
C GLY A 35 1.47 -4.07 -13.43
N ASN A 36 2.59 -3.50 -13.89
CA ASN A 36 3.87 -4.21 -13.89
C ASN A 36 4.52 -4.25 -12.49
N LYS A 37 4.37 -5.38 -11.80
CA LYS A 37 4.87 -5.61 -10.43
C LYS A 37 6.39 -5.41 -10.30
N SER A 38 7.16 -5.81 -11.31
CA SER A 38 8.63 -5.70 -11.27
C SER A 38 9.08 -4.25 -11.42
N GLU A 39 8.41 -3.50 -12.29
CA GLU A 39 8.71 -2.08 -12.50
C GLU A 39 8.24 -1.24 -11.30
N ALA A 40 7.07 -1.57 -10.73
CA ALA A 40 6.59 -0.94 -9.50
C ALA A 40 7.57 -1.18 -8.33
N ALA A 41 8.12 -2.40 -8.19
CA ALA A 41 9.12 -2.69 -7.17
C ALA A 41 10.40 -1.86 -7.37
N ARG A 42 10.81 -1.69 -8.62
CA ARG A 42 11.96 -0.86 -9.00
C ARG A 42 11.72 0.63 -8.74
N LEU A 43 10.52 1.13 -8.99
CA LEU A 43 10.12 2.52 -8.66
C LEU A 43 10.13 2.77 -7.15
N LEU A 44 9.62 1.80 -6.38
CA LEU A 44 9.58 1.86 -4.91
C LEU A 44 10.95 1.54 -4.28
N GLN A 45 11.94 1.14 -5.07
CA GLN A 45 13.25 0.66 -4.61
C GLN A 45 13.16 -0.45 -3.56
N VAL A 46 12.15 -1.30 -3.67
CA VAL A 46 11.93 -2.45 -2.79
C VAL A 46 12.19 -3.75 -3.53
N ASP A 47 12.44 -4.82 -2.78
CA ASP A 47 12.52 -6.15 -3.36
C ASP A 47 11.14 -6.60 -3.87
N TYR A 48 11.13 -7.33 -4.98
CA TYR A 48 9.91 -7.91 -5.56
C TYR A 48 9.13 -8.73 -4.52
N LYS A 49 9.79 -9.48 -3.64
CA LYS A 49 9.12 -10.27 -2.60
C LYS A 49 8.45 -9.39 -1.56
N THR A 50 9.07 -8.27 -1.19
CA THR A 50 8.49 -7.29 -0.25
C THR A 50 7.28 -6.63 -0.84
N LEU A 51 7.35 -6.20 -2.11
CA LEU A 51 6.19 -5.66 -2.81
C LEU A 51 5.07 -6.70 -2.90
N HIS A 52 5.39 -7.93 -3.30
CA HIS A 52 4.42 -9.01 -3.43
C HIS A 52 3.71 -9.31 -2.10
N LEU A 53 4.45 -9.34 -0.99
CA LEU A 53 3.87 -9.55 0.33
C LEU A 53 2.94 -8.40 0.73
N LYS A 54 3.36 -7.15 0.52
CA LYS A 54 2.54 -5.97 0.82
C LYS A 54 1.29 -5.92 -0.06
N MET A 55 1.41 -6.19 -1.36
CA MET A 55 0.27 -6.30 -2.27
C MET A 55 -0.72 -7.36 -1.79
N LYS A 56 -0.24 -8.54 -1.38
CA LYS A 56 -1.10 -9.60 -0.83
C LYS A 56 -1.76 -9.20 0.49
N HIS A 57 -1.01 -8.51 1.36
CA HIS A 57 -1.51 -8.04 2.66
C HIS A 57 -2.57 -6.95 2.54
N TYR A 58 -2.44 -6.10 1.53
CA TYR A 58 -3.38 -5.02 1.24
C TYR A 58 -4.44 -5.40 0.19
N GLU A 59 -4.45 -6.67 -0.26
CA GLU A 59 -5.35 -7.18 -1.31
C GLU A 59 -5.33 -6.34 -2.60
N ILE A 60 -4.16 -5.75 -2.92
CA ILE A 60 -3.96 -4.92 -4.10
C ILE A 60 -3.62 -5.85 -5.28
N ASP A 61 -4.52 -5.94 -6.24
CA ASP A 61 -4.26 -6.67 -7.48
C ASP A 61 -3.71 -5.74 -8.57
N ALA A 62 -2.61 -6.16 -9.19
CA ALA A 62 -1.99 -5.37 -10.25
C ALA A 62 -2.87 -5.26 -11.52
N GLY A 63 -3.81 -6.20 -11.72
CA GLY A 63 -4.72 -6.23 -12.85
C GLY A 63 -5.75 -5.10 -12.82
N ASP A 64 -6.06 -4.54 -11.65
CA ASP A 64 -6.96 -3.38 -11.50
C ASP A 64 -6.36 -2.12 -12.15
N PHE A 65 -5.03 -1.99 -12.12
CA PHE A 65 -4.29 -0.83 -12.65
C PHE A 65 -3.92 -0.94 -14.14
N GLY A 66 -4.14 -2.11 -14.75
CA GLY A 66 -3.81 -2.37 -16.15
C GLY A 66 -4.92 -1.99 -17.14
N ALA A 67 -6.10 -1.60 -16.65
CA ALA A 67 -7.28 -1.35 -17.48
C ALA A 67 -7.67 0.13 -17.47
N SER A 68 -6.99 0.92 -18.29
CA SER A 68 -7.54 2.20 -18.77
C SER A 68 -7.51 2.15 -20.28
N SER A 69 -8.64 1.74 -20.87
CA SER A 69 -9.01 2.04 -22.25
C SER A 69 -9.76 3.36 -22.29
#